data_AF-A0A098AW27-F1
#
_entry.id   AF-A0A098AW27-F1
#
_cell.length_a   1.000
_cell.length_b   1.000
_cell.length_c   1.000
_cell.angle_alpha   90.00
_cell.angle_beta   90.00
_cell.angle_gamma   90.00
#
_symmetry.space_group_name_H-M   'P 1'
#
loop_
_entity.id
_entity.type
_entity.pdbx_description
1 polymer ?
#
loop_
_entity_poly.entity_id
_entity_poly.type
_entity_poly.pdbx_seq_one_letter_code
_entity_poly.pdbx_strand_id
1 'polypeptide(L)'
;MAQATRAEREKKTVKVMIMLYCKDNHKPIGDLCAECQELLTYSQKRAEHCRFGEDKPVCGDCTVHCYKKDMRERIRTVMRYAGPRMILHHPLMTIQHVIDKRHKPQIGEDRIG
;
A
#
# COMPACT_ATOMS: atom_id res chain seq x y z
N MET A 1 -8.04 -20.79 -13.15
CA MET A 1 -7.10 -19.65 -13.04
C MET A 1 -7.23 -19.10 -11.63
N ALA A 2 -6.24 -19.30 -10.77
CA ALA A 2 -6.31 -18.87 -9.38
C ALA A 2 -6.46 -17.34 -9.32
N GLN A 3 -7.49 -16.84 -8.65
CA GLN A 3 -7.65 -15.42 -8.41
C GLN A 3 -6.45 -14.96 -7.56
N ALA A 4 -5.68 -13.98 -8.04
CA ALA A 4 -4.53 -13.46 -7.30
C ALA A 4 -4.97 -13.01 -5.90
N THR A 5 -4.27 -13.42 -4.85
CA THR A 5 -4.69 -13.11 -3.47
C THR A 5 -4.69 -11.59 -3.24
N ARG A 6 -5.42 -11.12 -2.24
CA ARG A 6 -5.43 -9.69 -1.88
C ARG A 6 -3.99 -9.19 -1.65
N ALA A 7 -3.16 -9.99 -0.98
CA ALA A 7 -1.76 -9.68 -0.73
C ALA A 7 -0.94 -9.52 -2.02
N GLU A 8 -1.15 -10.36 -3.03
CA GLU A 8 -0.47 -10.24 -4.32
C GLU A 8 -0.87 -8.97 -5.07
N ARG A 9 -2.16 -8.60 -5.02
CA ARG A 9 -2.65 -7.34 -5.62
C ARG A 9 -2.03 -6.13 -4.92
N GLU A 10 -1.90 -6.15 -3.60
CA GLU A 10 -1.21 -5.10 -2.84
C GLU A 10 0.27 -5.00 -3.24
N LYS A 11 1.00 -6.12 -3.32
CA LYS A 11 2.41 -6.14 -3.76
C LYS A 11 2.58 -5.53 -5.17
N LYS A 12 1.69 -5.88 -6.10
CA LYS A 12 1.70 -5.30 -7.47
C LYS A 12 1.42 -3.80 -7.44
N THR A 13 0.45 -3.37 -6.66
CA THR A 13 0.08 -1.94 -6.51
C THR A 13 1.28 -1.14 -5.99
N VAL A 14 1.92 -1.60 -4.91
CA VAL A 14 3.12 -0.96 -4.35
C VAL A 14 4.25 -0.88 -5.39
N LYS A 15 4.48 -1.95 -6.17
CA LYS A 15 5.47 -1.94 -7.25
C LYS A 15 5.20 -0.84 -8.27
N VAL A 16 3.96 -0.73 -8.76
CA VAL A 16 3.57 0.31 -9.73
C VAL A 16 3.77 1.71 -9.15
N MET A 17 3.38 1.92 -7.90
CA MET A 17 3.55 3.22 -7.22
C MET A 17 5.02 3.62 -7.11
N ILE A 18 5.91 2.68 -6.76
CA ILE A 18 7.36 2.91 -6.69
C ILE A 18 7.94 3.20 -8.07
N MET A 19 7.53 2.46 -9.10
CA MET A 19 7.98 2.70 -10.49
C MET A 19 7.58 4.08 -10.99
N LEU A 20 6.33 4.48 -10.76
CA LEU A 20 5.84 5.81 -11.12
C LEU A 20 6.64 6.91 -10.42
N TYR A 21 6.82 6.79 -9.10
CA TYR A 21 7.60 7.75 -8.33
C TYR A 21 9.04 7.85 -8.84
N CYS A 22 9.70 6.70 -9.07
CA CYS A 22 11.08 6.65 -9.53
C CYS A 22 11.22 7.31 -10.91
N LYS A 23 10.33 7.00 -11.85
CA LYS A 23 10.36 7.55 -13.21
C LYS A 23 10.27 9.07 -13.20
N ASP A 24 9.35 9.63 -12.42
CA ASP A 24 9.09 11.06 -12.44
C ASP A 24 10.12 11.87 -11.64
N ASN A 25 10.56 11.35 -10.48
CA ASN A 25 11.40 12.09 -9.54
C ASN A 25 12.89 11.81 -9.73
N HIS A 26 13.26 10.57 -10.07
CA HIS A 26 14.67 10.16 -10.17
C HIS A 26 15.13 9.98 -11.61
N LYS A 27 14.20 9.90 -12.59
CA LYS A 27 14.48 9.80 -14.03
C LYS A 27 15.57 8.75 -14.34
N PRO A 28 15.41 7.50 -13.87
CA PRO A 28 16.41 6.46 -14.10
C PRO A 28 16.53 6.14 -15.59
N ILE A 29 17.70 5.65 -15.98
CA ILE A 29 17.94 5.11 -17.32
C ILE A 29 17.62 3.61 -17.26
N GLY A 30 16.42 3.21 -17.67
CA GLY A 30 15.96 1.81 -17.65
C GLY A 30 14.97 1.51 -16.51
N ASP A 31 15.32 0.53 -15.67
CA ASP A 31 14.49 0.06 -14.55
C ASP A 31 14.52 1.03 -13.34
N LEU A 32 14.09 0.56 -12.16
CA LEU A 32 14.18 1.32 -10.91
C LEU A 32 15.63 1.72 -10.60
N CYS A 33 15.83 2.93 -10.08
CA CYS A 33 17.11 3.29 -9.47
C CYS A 33 17.38 2.42 -8.23
N ALA A 34 18.64 2.33 -7.80
CA ALA A 34 19.06 1.51 -6.66
C ALA A 34 18.23 1.77 -5.40
N GLU A 35 17.92 3.03 -5.11
CA GLU A 35 17.09 3.43 -3.97
C GLU A 35 15.66 2.88 -4.07
N CYS A 36 15.01 3.06 -5.21
CA CYS A 36 13.64 2.58 -5.39
C CYS A 36 13.56 1.06 -5.45
N GLN A 37 14.59 0.41 -5.99
CA GLN A 37 14.71 -1.05 -6.00
C GLN A 37 14.86 -1.61 -4.59
N GLU A 38 15.70 -0.98 -3.76
CA GLU A 38 15.84 -1.35 -2.34
C GLU A 38 14.50 -1.22 -1.60
N LEU A 39 13.78 -0.12 -1.80
CA LEU A 39 12.48 0.12 -1.17
C LEU A 39 11.44 -0.93 -1.60
N LEU A 40 11.43 -1.32 -2.88
CA LEU A 40 10.54 -2.36 -3.41
C LEU A 40 10.84 -3.72 -2.77
N THR A 41 12.11 -4.14 -2.81
CA THR A 41 12.56 -5.42 -2.23
C THR A 41 12.24 -5.48 -0.74
N TYR A 42 12.50 -4.39 -0.01
CA TYR A 42 12.17 -4.29 1.41
C TYR A 42 10.66 -4.46 1.65
N SER A 43 9.84 -3.72 0.89
CA SER A 43 8.38 -3.74 1.05
C SER A 43 7.78 -5.11 0.77
N GLN A 44 8.27 -5.81 -0.26
CA GLN A 44 7.86 -7.17 -0.61
C GLN A 44 8.24 -8.17 0.49
N LYS A 45 9.48 -8.11 0.97
CA LYS A 45 9.96 -8.96 2.06
C LYS A 45 9.14 -8.77 3.34
N ARG A 46 8.76 -7.54 3.68
CA ARG A 46 7.88 -7.26 4.84
C ARG A 46 6.46 -7.79 4.64
N ALA A 47 5.95 -7.79 3.41
CA ALA A 47 4.63 -8.36 3.11
C ALA A 47 4.64 -9.89 3.21
N GLU A 48 5.72 -10.55 2.79
CA GLU A 48 5.89 -12.01 2.87
C GLU A 48 5.99 -12.52 4.29
N HIS A 49 6.73 -11.81 5.14
CA HIS A 49 6.91 -12.16 6.54
C HIS A 49 5.89 -11.45 7.44
N CYS A 50 4.71 -11.12 6.91
CA CYS A 50 3.69 -10.45 7.69
C CYS A 50 3.09 -11.43 8.70
N ARG A 51 3.14 -11.07 9.99
CA ARG A 51 2.54 -11.87 11.08
C ARG A 51 1.03 -12.10 10.95
N PHE A 52 0.35 -11.27 10.15
CA PHE A 52 -1.09 -11.33 9.93
C PHE A 52 -1.47 -12.18 8.70
N GLY A 53 -0.50 -12.61 7.88
CA GLY A 53 -0.76 -13.45 6.72
C GLY A 53 -1.78 -12.86 5.74
N GLU A 54 -2.82 -13.63 5.43
CA GLU A 54 -3.91 -13.24 4.52
C GLU A 54 -4.88 -12.21 5.16
N ASP A 55 -4.98 -12.17 6.50
CA ASP A 55 -5.83 -11.23 7.25
C ASP A 55 -5.15 -9.86 7.46
N LYS A 56 -4.08 -9.60 6.72
CA LYS A 56 -3.27 -8.41 6.85
C LYS A 56 -4.09 -7.13 6.56
N PRO A 57 -4.07 -6.12 7.46
CA PRO A 57 -4.63 -4.81 7.16
C PRO A 57 -3.73 -4.05 6.18
N VAL A 58 -4.26 -3.00 5.56
CA VAL A 58 -3.45 -2.10 4.73
C VAL A 58 -2.27 -1.57 5.58
N CYS A 59 -1.07 -1.52 5.01
CA CYS A 59 0.15 -1.15 5.76
C CYS A 59 0.03 0.21 6.48
N GLY A 60 -0.81 1.12 5.99
CA GLY A 60 -1.09 2.42 6.61
C GLY A 60 -1.83 2.32 7.95
N ASP A 61 -2.70 1.32 8.09
CA ASP A 61 -3.56 1.09 9.26
C ASP A 61 -3.02 -0.04 10.16
N CYS A 62 -1.82 -0.53 9.87
CA CYS A 62 -1.23 -1.64 10.57
C CYS A 62 -0.80 -1.23 11.99
N THR A 63 -1.24 -2.00 12.99
CA THR A 63 -0.98 -1.73 14.42
C THR A 63 0.43 -2.10 14.87
N VAL A 64 1.20 -2.83 14.05
CA VAL A 64 2.56 -3.26 14.43
C VAL A 64 3.66 -2.47 13.73
N HIS A 65 4.74 -2.21 14.46
CA HIS A 65 5.91 -1.51 13.94
C HIS A 65 6.84 -2.45 13.16
N CYS A 66 6.43 -2.85 11.97
CA CYS A 66 7.20 -3.77 11.13
C CYS A 66 8.20 -3.10 10.17
N TYR A 67 8.00 -1.82 9.84
CA TYR A 67 8.89 -1.07 8.94
C TYR A 67 9.97 -0.32 9.73
N LYS A 68 11.20 -0.28 9.22
CA LYS A 68 12.21 0.66 9.70
C LYS A 68 11.75 2.10 9.44
N LYS A 69 12.18 3.04 10.28
CA LYS A 69 11.71 4.44 10.26
C LYS A 69 11.98 5.12 8.93
N ASP A 70 13.21 5.00 8.43
CA ASP A 70 13.67 5.49 7.12
C ASP A 70 12.85 4.90 5.96
N MET A 71 12.67 3.59 5.93
CA MET A 71 11.88 2.90 4.89
C MET A 71 10.41 3.30 4.93
N ARG A 72 9.87 3.50 6.14
CA ARG A 72 8.50 3.95 6.35
C ARG A 72 8.28 5.36 5.82
N GLU A 73 9.24 6.25 6.02
CA GLU A 73 9.19 7.61 5.48
C GLU A 73 9.27 7.59 3.95
N ARG A 74 10.22 6.84 3.37
CA ARG A 74 10.37 6.66 1.92
C ARG A 74 9.09 6.12 1.27
N ILE A 75 8.51 5.03 1.81
CA ILE A 75 7.28 4.47 1.24
C ILE A 75 6.09 5.43 1.38
N ARG A 76 6.00 6.21 2.47
CA ARG A 76 4.92 7.22 2.61
C ARG A 76 5.05 8.33 1.58
N THR A 77 6.27 8.77 1.27
CA THR A 77 6.52 9.75 0.20
C THR A 77 6.03 9.21 -1.14
N VAL A 78 6.41 7.97 -1.48
CA VAL A 78 5.92 7.27 -2.68
C VAL A 78 4.40 7.18 -2.69
N MET A 79 3.78 6.74 -1.59
CA MET A 79 2.32 6.56 -1.49
C MET A 79 1.56 7.88 -1.65
N ARG A 80 2.04 8.98 -1.04
CA ARG A 80 1.44 10.31 -1.19
C ARG A 80 1.59 10.85 -2.61
N TYR A 81 2.72 10.58 -3.25
CA TYR A 81 2.96 11.02 -4.63
C TYR A 81 2.12 10.21 -5.62
N ALA A 82 2.19 8.89 -5.55
CA ALA A 82 1.58 7.99 -6.51
C ALA A 82 0.08 7.77 -6.24
N GLY A 83 -0.39 7.85 -5.00
CA GLY A 83 -1.80 7.59 -4.62
C GLY A 83 -2.82 8.37 -5.46
N PRO A 84 -2.76 9.71 -5.51
CA PRO A 84 -3.65 10.51 -6.37
C PRO A 84 -3.44 10.24 -7.87
N ARG A 85 -2.21 9.91 -8.28
CA ARG A 85 -1.86 9.64 -9.69
C ARG A 85 -2.33 8.26 -10.17
N MET A 86 -2.47 7.29 -9.26
CA MET A 86 -3.02 5.97 -9.54
C MET A 86 -4.51 6.04 -9.91
N ILE A 87 -5.25 6.99 -9.33
CA ILE A 87 -6.68 7.25 -9.63
C ILE A 87 -6.86 7.64 -11.10
N LEU A 88 -5.89 8.39 -11.67
CA LEU A 88 -5.92 8.82 -13.07
C LEU A 88 -5.62 7.67 -14.05
N HIS A 89 -4.90 6.64 -13.62
CA HIS A 89 -4.54 5.48 -14.46
C HIS A 89 -5.47 4.27 -14.29
N HIS A 90 -6.16 4.11 -13.15
CA HIS A 90 -7.08 3.02 -12.88
C HIS A 90 -8.40 3.52 -12.27
N PRO A 91 -9.26 4.17 -13.07
CA PRO A 91 -10.45 4.90 -12.58
C PRO A 91 -11.50 4.01 -11.88
N LEU A 92 -11.53 2.71 -12.15
CA LEU A 92 -12.53 1.79 -11.58
C LEU A 92 -12.22 1.35 -10.13
N MET A 93 -10.96 1.44 -9.66
CA MET A 93 -10.61 1.06 -8.28
C MET A 93 -10.97 2.14 -7.24
N THR A 94 -11.18 3.38 -7.67
CA THR A 94 -11.45 4.52 -6.78
C THR A 94 -12.92 4.57 -6.34
N ILE A 95 -13.86 4.12 -7.19
CA ILE A 95 -15.29 4.18 -6.89
C ILE A 95 -15.67 3.22 -5.74
N GLN A 96 -15.10 2.01 -5.71
CA GLN A 96 -15.39 1.03 -4.65
C GLN A 96 -14.95 1.54 -3.26
N HIS A 97 -13.80 2.22 -3.17
CA HIS A 97 -13.20 2.64 -1.91
C HIS A 97 -13.85 3.91 -1.30
N VAL A 98 -14.48 4.74 -2.13
CA VAL A 98 -15.21 5.94 -1.67
C VAL A 98 -16.60 5.57 -1.17
N ILE A 99 -17.24 4.52 -1.71
CA ILE A 99 -18.53 4.02 -1.25
C ILE A 99 -18.41 3.30 0.11
N ASP A 100 -17.31 2.58 0.34
CA ASP A 100 -17.06 1.89 1.63
C ASP A 100 -16.76 2.83 2.82
N LYS A 101 -16.56 4.13 2.59
CA LYS A 101 -16.38 5.13 3.67
C LYS A 101 -17.69 5.53 4.39
N ARG A 102 -18.78 4.77 4.23
CA ARG A 102 -20.07 5.01 4.93
C ARG A 102 -20.50 3.94 5.95
N HIS A 103 -19.62 3.03 6.38
CA HIS A 103 -19.89 2.22 7.57
C HIS A 103 -19.07 2.71 8.76
N LYS A 104 -19.68 3.55 9.60
CA LYS A 104 -19.25 3.74 10.99
C LYS A 104 -19.38 2.40 11.74
N PRO A 105 -18.41 1.97 12.55
CA PRO A 105 -18.64 0.90 13.49
C PRO A 105 -19.69 1.37 14.50
N GLN A 106 -20.79 0.63 14.62
CA GLN A 106 -21.75 0.77 15.71
C GLN A 106 -21.01 0.30 16.97
N ILE A 107 -20.59 1.21 17.83
CA ILE A 107 -20.17 0.86 19.19
C ILE A 107 -21.47 0.54 19.93
N GLY A 108 -21.68 -0.73 20.23
CA GLY A 108 -22.68 -1.13 21.20
C GLY A 108 -22.27 -0.58 22.55
N GLU A 109 -23.05 0.35 23.08
CA GLU A 109 -23.04 0.66 24.51
C GLU A 109 -24.26 -0.03 25.11
N ASP A 110 -23.94 -1.06 25.88
CA ASP A 110 -24.86 -1.91 26.58
C ASP A 110 -25.76 -1.10 27.54
N ARG A 111 -26.94 -1.66 27.75
CA ARG A 111 -27.85 -1.36 28.86
C ARG A 111 -27.05 -1.19 30.16
N ILE A 112 -27.23 -0.07 30.86
CA ILE A 112 -27.34 0.08 32.33
C ILE A 112 -27.59 1.59 32.59
N GLY A 113 -28.73 1.93 33.18
CA GLY A 113 -29.07 3.27 33.65
C GLY A 113 -30.53 3.62 33.41
#